data_AF-T1CKB2-F1
#
_entry.id   AF-T1CKB2-F1
#
_cell.length_a   1.000
_cell.length_b   1.000
_cell.length_c   1.000
_cell.angle_alpha   90.00
_cell.angle_beta   90.00
_cell.angle_gamma   90.00
#
_symmetry.space_group_name_H-M   'P 1'
#
loop_
_entity.id
_entity.type
_entity.pdbx_description
1 polymer ?
#
loop_
_entity_poly.entity_id
_entity_poly.type
_entity_poly.pdbx_seq_one_letter_code
_entity_poly.pdbx_strand_id
1 'polypeptide(L)'
;MKSIIQEAIAKHQENQTLVEEKKPAPTTYGSADDAELAKLAETLKVNIRIVGCGGGGSNTINRCVEDGIQGAEMCAINTDAKHLLTIHAPR
;
A
#
# COMPACT_ATOMS: atom_id res chain seq x y z
N MET A 1 -20.28 25.31 18.47
CA MET A 1 -18.99 25.02 17.82
C MET A 1 -18.50 23.57 18.00
N LYS A 2 -19.01 22.79 18.97
CA LYS A 2 -18.64 21.36 19.13
C LYS A 2 -19.32 20.41 18.11
N SER A 3 -20.47 20.80 17.56
CA SER A 3 -21.27 19.98 16.62
C SER A 3 -20.62 19.85 15.23
N ILE A 4 -20.00 20.92 14.72
CA ILE A 4 -19.38 20.93 13.38
C ILE A 4 -18.15 19.99 13.35
N ILE A 5 -17.41 19.94 14.46
CA ILE A 5 -16.24 19.09 14.61
C ILE A 5 -16.66 17.60 14.69
N GLN A 6 -17.75 17.29 15.40
CA GLN A 6 -18.29 15.93 15.45
C GLN A 6 -18.83 15.45 14.09
N GLU A 7 -19.51 16.32 13.34
CA GLU A 7 -19.96 15.98 11.98
C GLU A 7 -18.81 15.78 11.00
N ALA A 8 -17.75 16.57 11.09
CA ALA A 8 -16.56 16.41 10.25
C ALA A 8 -15.83 15.10 10.55
N ILE A 9 -15.71 14.72 11.83
CA ILE A 9 -15.11 13.44 12.24
C ILE A 9 -15.96 12.26 11.78
N ALA A 10 -17.29 12.33 11.94
CA ALA A 10 -18.21 11.27 11.51
C ALA A 10 -18.14 11.04 9.98
N LYS A 11 -18.13 12.12 9.18
CA LYS A 11 -18.00 12.04 7.72
C LYS A 11 -16.62 11.53 7.28
N HIS A 12 -15.57 11.80 8.04
CA HIS A 12 -14.24 11.27 7.76
C HIS A 12 -14.15 9.78 8.07
N GLN A 13 -14.77 9.32 9.17
CA GLN A 13 -14.87 7.91 9.52
C GLN A 13 -15.69 7.12 8.49
N GLU A 14 -16.84 7.64 8.04
CA GLU A 14 -17.61 6.99 6.95
C GLU A 14 -16.78 6.85 5.67
N ASN A 15 -16.07 7.91 5.25
CA ASN A 15 -15.20 7.83 4.08
C ASN A 15 -13.99 6.90 4.28
N GLN A 16 -13.45 6.78 5.49
CA GLN A 16 -12.39 5.80 5.79
C GLN A 16 -12.91 4.36 5.77
N THR A 17 -14.14 4.10 6.24
CA THR A 17 -14.74 2.75 6.16
C THR A 17 -15.10 2.32 4.74
N LEU A 18 -15.32 3.26 3.81
CA LEU A 18 -15.53 2.97 2.40
C LEU A 18 -14.22 2.69 1.63
N VAL A 19 -13.07 2.97 2.23
CA VAL A 19 -11.72 2.76 1.66
C VAL A 19 -11.04 1.52 2.27
N GLU A 20 -11.65 0.88 3.27
CA GLU A 20 -11.20 -0.44 3.70
C GLU A 20 -11.25 -1.43 2.53
N GLU A 21 -10.10 -2.07 2.32
CA GLU A 21 -9.71 -2.83 1.16
C GLU A 21 -10.84 -3.75 0.66
N LYS A 22 -11.35 -3.44 -0.53
CA LYS A 22 -11.91 -4.47 -1.40
C LYS A 22 -10.77 -5.41 -1.79
N LYS A 23 -10.41 -6.33 -0.90
CA LYS A 23 -9.71 -7.55 -1.28
C LYS A 23 -10.50 -8.11 -2.47
N PRO A 24 -9.87 -8.36 -3.63
CA PRO A 24 -10.62 -8.84 -4.78
C PRO A 24 -11.40 -10.07 -4.32
N ALA A 25 -12.73 -9.97 -4.39
CA ALA A 25 -13.60 -11.10 -4.10
C ALA A 25 -13.08 -12.28 -4.93
N PRO A 26 -13.08 -13.52 -4.39
CA PRO A 26 -12.76 -14.67 -5.21
C PRO A 26 -13.80 -14.70 -6.32
N THR A 27 -13.40 -14.29 -7.52
CA THR A 27 -14.14 -14.51 -8.74
C THR A 27 -14.45 -16.00 -8.77
N THR A 28 -15.73 -16.36 -8.77
CA THR A 28 -16.19 -17.74 -8.94
C THR A 28 -15.76 -18.20 -10.32
N TYR A 29 -14.55 -18.72 -10.37
CA TYR A 29 -13.98 -19.43 -11.48
C TYR A 29 -14.68 -20.79 -11.58
N GLY A 30 -15.61 -20.91 -12.50
CA GLY A 30 -16.57 -22.02 -12.56
C GLY A 30 -16.01 -23.31 -13.17
N SER A 31 -14.75 -23.35 -13.62
CA SER A 31 -14.17 -24.48 -14.36
C SER A 31 -12.88 -25.03 -13.71
N ALA A 32 -12.58 -26.30 -13.94
CA ALA A 32 -11.38 -26.96 -13.41
C ALA A 32 -10.08 -26.30 -13.89
N ASP A 33 -10.10 -25.77 -15.11
CA ASP A 33 -8.94 -25.15 -15.76
C ASP A 33 -8.53 -23.85 -15.05
N ASP A 34 -9.50 -23.07 -14.54
CA ASP A 34 -9.21 -21.84 -13.80
C ASP A 34 -8.49 -22.10 -12.47
N ALA A 35 -8.78 -23.24 -11.82
CA ALA A 35 -8.09 -23.64 -10.60
C ALA A 35 -6.63 -24.01 -10.86
N GLU A 36 -6.35 -24.65 -11.99
CA GLU A 36 -4.98 -24.96 -12.42
C GLU A 36 -4.19 -23.68 -12.77
N LEU A 37 -4.83 -22.74 -13.48
CA LEU A 37 -4.24 -21.44 -13.82
C LEU A 37 -3.92 -20.61 -12.59
N ALA A 38 -4.82 -20.57 -11.60
CA ALA A 38 -4.59 -19.86 -10.34
C ALA A 38 -3.38 -20.41 -9.58
N LYS A 39 -3.24 -21.74 -9.52
CA LYS A 39 -2.11 -22.40 -8.86
C LYS A 39 -0.77 -22.13 -9.59
N LEU A 40 -0.79 -22.09 -10.91
CA LEU A 40 0.39 -21.72 -11.70
C LEU A 40 0.77 -20.24 -11.49
N ALA A 41 -0.21 -19.34 -11.48
CA ALA A 41 0.00 -17.92 -11.22
C ALA A 41 0.60 -17.65 -9.83
N GLU A 42 0.15 -18.39 -8.82
CA GLU A 42 0.70 -18.27 -7.46
C GLU A 42 2.17 -18.74 -7.39
N THR A 43 2.52 -19.79 -8.14
CA THR A 43 3.91 -20.28 -8.24
C THR A 43 4.83 -19.25 -8.93
N LEU A 44 4.27 -18.43 -9.84
CA LEU A 44 5.00 -17.41 -10.60
C LEU A 44 5.02 -16.03 -9.91
N LYS A 45 4.56 -15.93 -8.65
CA LYS A 45 4.50 -14.66 -7.94
C LYS A 45 5.90 -14.02 -7.83
N VAL A 46 6.05 -12.83 -8.43
CA VAL A 46 7.28 -12.06 -8.42
C VAL A 46 7.33 -11.19 -7.16
N ASN A 47 8.42 -11.28 -6.40
CA ASN A 47 8.68 -10.42 -5.25
C ASN A 47 9.48 -9.20 -5.69
N ILE A 48 8.86 -8.03 -5.66
CA ILE A 48 9.48 -6.76 -6.06
C ILE A 48 9.91 -6.00 -4.81
N ARG A 49 11.15 -5.49 -4.81
CA ARG A 49 11.70 -4.64 -3.75
C ARG A 49 12.22 -3.34 -4.32
N ILE A 50 11.86 -2.22 -3.70
CA ILE A 50 12.33 -0.88 -4.07
C ILE A 50 13.12 -0.31 -2.90
N VAL A 51 14.39 0.03 -3.15
CA VAL A 51 15.28 0.57 -2.12
C VAL A 51 15.74 1.97 -2.52
N GLY A 52 15.28 2.98 -1.79
CA GLY A 52 15.68 4.37 -1.97
C GLY A 52 16.90 4.71 -1.13
N CYS A 53 18.00 5.10 -1.78
CA CYS A 53 19.24 5.46 -1.09
C CYS A 53 19.44 6.98 -1.01
N GLY A 54 19.89 7.47 0.14
CA GLY A 54 20.17 8.89 0.38
C GLY A 54 18.91 9.76 0.45
N GLY A 55 19.09 11.08 0.41
CA GLY A 55 17.98 12.03 0.52
C GLY A 55 17.00 11.98 -0.65
N GLY A 56 17.53 11.90 -1.89
CA GLY A 56 16.69 11.79 -3.09
C GLY A 56 15.89 10.49 -3.12
N GLY A 57 16.54 9.36 -2.83
CA GLY A 57 15.87 8.06 -2.80
C GLY A 57 14.82 7.95 -1.69
N SER A 58 15.11 8.50 -0.51
CA SER A 58 14.16 8.56 0.60
C SER A 58 12.89 9.35 0.22
N ASN A 59 13.05 10.52 -0.42
CA ASN A 59 11.92 11.28 -0.94
C ASN A 59 11.12 10.50 -1.98
N THR A 60 11.78 9.78 -2.88
CA THR A 60 11.09 8.95 -3.88
C THR A 60 10.27 7.86 -3.22
N ILE A 61 10.81 7.15 -2.23
CA ILE A 61 10.06 6.15 -1.47
C ILE A 61 8.83 6.78 -0.82
N ASN A 62 8.96 7.95 -0.20
CA ASN A 62 7.83 8.65 0.40
C ASN A 62 6.72 8.95 -0.61
N ARG A 63 7.08 9.43 -1.82
CA ARG A 63 6.11 9.64 -2.91
C ARG A 63 5.46 8.33 -3.35
N CYS A 64 6.24 7.27 -3.54
CA CYS A 64 5.70 5.96 -3.94
C CYS A 64 4.62 5.46 -2.99
N VAL A 65 4.79 5.73 -1.69
CA VAL A 65 3.84 5.36 -0.65
C VAL A 65 2.61 6.29 -0.64
N GLU A 66 2.82 7.59 -0.76
CA GLU A 66 1.74 8.60 -0.86
C GLU A 66 0.86 8.38 -2.11
N ASP A 67 1.48 8.00 -3.23
CA ASP A 67 0.80 7.71 -4.50
C ASP A 67 0.14 6.31 -4.50
N GLY A 68 0.34 5.51 -3.45
CA GLY A 68 -0.30 4.21 -3.29
C GLY A 68 0.22 3.12 -4.22
N ILE A 69 1.53 3.13 -4.54
CA ILE A 69 2.15 2.05 -5.32
C ILE A 69 2.07 0.74 -4.54
N GLN A 70 1.46 -0.28 -5.15
CA GLN A 70 1.26 -1.60 -4.56
C GLN A 70 2.10 -2.67 -5.24
N GLY A 71 2.28 -3.81 -4.57
CA GLY A 71 2.96 -4.97 -5.14
C GLY A 71 4.48 -4.94 -5.04
N ALA A 72 5.05 -3.98 -4.32
CA ALA A 72 6.47 -3.91 -4.00
C ALA A 72 6.71 -3.60 -2.52
N GLU A 73 7.66 -4.31 -1.91
CA GLU A 73 8.18 -3.98 -0.58
C GLU A 73 9.11 -2.76 -0.70
N MET A 74 8.90 -1.73 0.11
CA MET A 74 9.63 -0.46 0.01
C MET A 74 10.57 -0.26 1.20
N CYS A 75 11.76 0.26 0.93
CA CYS A 75 12.78 0.52 1.95
C CYS A 75 13.53 1.82 1.64
N ALA A 76 13.77 2.66 2.65
CA ALA A 76 14.62 3.83 2.55
C ALA A 76 15.90 3.65 3.38
N ILE A 77 17.05 3.96 2.80
CA ILE A 77 18.36 3.88 3.45
C ILE A 77 19.02 5.25 3.33
N ASN A 78 19.42 5.81 4.46
CA ASN A 78 20.12 7.10 4.48
C ASN A 78 21.07 7.18 5.68
N THR A 79 22.11 7.98 5.56
CA THR A 79 23.01 8.30 6.68
C THR A 79 22.41 9.38 7.58
N ASP A 80 21.55 10.25 7.02
CA ASP A 80 20.81 11.25 7.78
C ASP A 80 19.62 10.62 8.52
N ALA A 81 19.81 10.38 9.82
CA ALA A 81 18.80 9.83 10.70
C ALA A 81 17.57 10.75 10.87
N LYS A 82 17.75 12.07 10.84
CA LYS A 82 16.62 13.01 11.00
C LYS A 82 15.70 12.93 9.79
N HIS A 83 16.28 12.81 8.60
CA HIS A 83 15.50 12.60 7.39
C HIS A 83 14.75 11.27 7.45
N LEU A 84 15.40 10.17 7.86
CA LEU A 84 14.72 8.88 7.97
C LEU A 84 13.51 8.88 8.92
N LEU A 85 13.53 9.68 9.99
CA LEU A 85 12.38 9.81 10.91
C LEU A 85 11.13 10.39 10.26
N THR A 86 11.27 11.11 9.13
CA THR A 86 10.14 11.71 8.41
C THR A 86 9.65 10.86 7.24
N ILE A 87 10.30 9.74 6.93
CA ILE A 87 9.97 8.90 5.78
C ILE A 87 8.98 7.79 6.17
N HIS A 88 7.96 7.61 5.33
CA HIS A 88 7.06 6.47 5.37
C HIS A 88 7.52 5.43 4.34
N ALA A 89 7.90 4.24 4.82
CA ALA A 89 8.30 3.11 3.99
C ALA A 89 7.69 1.84 4.60
N PRO A 90 6.47 1.45 4.18
CA PRO A 90 5.83 0.23 4.65
C PRO A 90 6.60 -0.97 4.12
N ARG A 91 6.74 -1.95 5.01
CA ARG A 91 7.55 -3.13 4.82
C ARG A 91 6.71 -4.31 4.36
#